data_AF-A0A5A9NS76-F1
#
_entry.id   AF-A0A5A9NS76-F1
#
_cell.length_a   1.000
_cell.length_b   1.000
_cell.length_c   1.000
_cell.angle_alpha   90.00
_cell.angle_beta   90.00
_cell.angle_gamma   90.00
#
_symmetry.space_group_name_H-M   'P 1'
#
loop_
_entity.id
_entity.type
_entity.pdbx_description
1 polymer ?
#
loop_
_entity_poly.entity_id
_entity_poly.type
_entity_poly.pdbx_seq_one_letter_code
_entity_poly.pdbx_strand_id
1 'polypeptide(L)'
;MASHVQNDIAAGFLQEFKSFATDAIHVGSEPEQWNSMAVVPPISLSTTFKQHGPGKHAGFEYSRSGNPTRNCLEKAVAALDGAKYCLAVASGLAATLTITHLLKTGDGIVCMNDVYGGTNRYFRKIAGEVGLDVSFADCTTLELLKAALKPNTKMVWIETPTNPTMKVVDIQGCADIVHEHNKDTIVVVDNTFMSAYFQHELTKRQCTGCPGMITFYIKGNLEHASTFLSSLKLFALAESLGGYESLAEHPAIMTHASVCENERKKLGISDTLVRLSVGLEDEEDIIADLEQALSAAAPSWLRY
;
A
#
# COMPACT_ATOMS: atom_id res chain seq x y z
N MET A 1 4.52 44.19 8.13
CA MET A 1 4.74 43.30 6.98
C MET A 1 5.51 42.10 7.47
N ALA A 2 4.81 41.07 7.94
CA ALA A 2 5.45 39.79 8.27
C ALA A 2 5.59 39.03 6.96
N SER A 3 6.83 38.84 6.51
CA SER A 3 7.15 38.00 5.37
C SER A 3 6.84 36.55 5.77
N HIS A 4 5.73 36.01 5.28
CA HIS A 4 5.54 34.57 5.19
C HIS A 4 6.65 34.04 4.30
N VAL A 5 7.70 33.50 4.92
CA VAL A 5 8.59 32.56 4.26
C VAL A 5 7.73 31.32 4.02
N GLN A 6 7.08 31.27 2.85
CA GLN A 6 6.59 30.01 2.30
C GLN A 6 7.85 29.18 2.09
N ASN A 7 8.21 28.36 3.08
CA ASN A 7 9.13 27.27 2.85
C ASN A 7 8.52 26.47 1.70
N ASP A 8 9.25 26.36 0.60
CA ASP A 8 8.79 25.62 -0.57
C ASP A 8 8.87 24.13 -0.21
N ILE A 9 7.84 23.62 0.48
CA ILE A 9 7.74 22.23 0.97
C ILE A 9 7.86 21.24 -0.20
N ALA A 10 7.64 21.69 -1.43
CA ALA A 10 7.78 20.91 -2.66
C ALA A 10 9.23 20.80 -3.18
N ALA A 11 10.20 21.54 -2.60
CA ALA A 11 11.58 21.52 -3.08
C ALA A 11 12.23 20.13 -2.91
N GLY A 12 12.42 19.42 -4.03
CA GLY A 12 13.09 18.11 -4.08
C GLY A 12 12.19 16.94 -4.44
N PHE A 13 10.87 17.13 -4.49
CA PHE A 13 9.94 16.13 -5.03
C PHE A 13 9.87 16.17 -6.56
N LEU A 14 9.37 15.09 -7.15
CA LEU A 14 9.02 15.09 -8.57
C LEU A 14 7.82 15.99 -8.85
N GLN A 15 7.73 16.48 -10.08
CA GLN A 15 6.54 17.21 -10.52
C GLN A 15 5.32 16.28 -10.50
N GLU A 16 4.18 16.80 -10.04
CA GLU A 16 2.89 16.10 -10.10
C GLU A 16 2.58 15.59 -11.51
N PHE A 17 1.91 14.43 -11.56
CA PHE A 17 1.54 13.81 -12.83
C PHE A 17 0.51 14.67 -13.55
N LYS A 18 0.80 14.97 -14.82
CA LYS A 18 -0.13 15.72 -15.67
C LYS A 18 -1.47 14.98 -15.73
N SER A 19 -2.55 15.75 -15.79
CA SER A 19 -3.96 15.30 -15.89
C SER A 19 -4.49 14.39 -14.80
N PHE A 20 -3.74 14.05 -13.75
CA PHE A 20 -4.18 13.07 -12.73
C PHE A 20 -5.61 13.30 -12.23
N ALA A 21 -5.93 14.52 -11.79
CA ALA A 21 -7.27 14.84 -11.29
C ALA A 21 -8.36 14.71 -12.37
N THR A 22 -8.07 15.14 -13.60
CA THR A 22 -8.98 14.98 -14.75
C THR A 22 -9.21 13.50 -15.04
N ASP A 23 -8.15 12.69 -15.05
CA ASP A 23 -8.22 11.27 -15.35
C ASP A 23 -8.98 10.52 -14.24
N ALA A 24 -8.76 10.89 -12.98
CA ALA A 24 -9.47 10.35 -11.82
C ALA A 24 -10.98 10.60 -11.87
N ILE A 25 -11.40 11.74 -12.43
CA ILE A 25 -12.81 12.12 -12.52
C ILE A 25 -13.47 11.50 -13.77
N HIS A 26 -12.76 11.43 -14.90
CA HIS A 26 -13.40 11.18 -16.20
C HIS A 26 -13.14 9.81 -16.82
N VAL A 27 -11.96 9.21 -16.63
CA VAL A 27 -11.62 7.95 -17.34
C VAL A 27 -12.54 6.82 -16.89
N GLY A 28 -13.17 6.15 -17.86
CA GLY A 28 -14.08 5.04 -17.58
C GLY A 28 -15.50 5.48 -17.17
N SER A 29 -15.72 6.79 -17.03
CA SER A 29 -17.01 7.39 -16.65
C SER A 29 -17.73 8.05 -17.83
N GLU A 30 -17.36 7.72 -19.08
CA GLU A 30 -17.94 8.31 -20.29
C GLU A 30 -19.46 8.06 -20.34
N PRO A 31 -20.33 9.10 -20.38
CA PRO A 31 -21.78 8.94 -20.36
C PRO A 31 -22.34 8.14 -21.55
N GLU A 32 -21.65 8.18 -22.70
CA GLU A 32 -22.00 7.47 -23.94
C GLU A 32 -21.96 5.94 -23.79
N GLN A 33 -21.38 5.41 -22.71
CA GLN A 33 -21.44 3.99 -22.38
C GLN A 33 -22.87 3.52 -22.04
N TRP A 34 -23.77 4.45 -21.71
CA TRP A 34 -25.10 4.16 -21.18
C TRP A 34 -26.20 4.77 -22.05
N ASN A 35 -27.25 4.01 -22.37
CA ASN A 35 -28.42 4.53 -23.08
C ASN A 35 -29.10 5.71 -22.35
N SER A 36 -28.90 5.83 -21.04
CA SER A 36 -29.43 6.93 -20.21
C SER A 36 -28.58 8.21 -20.27
N MET A 37 -27.38 8.17 -20.86
CA MET A 37 -26.38 9.26 -20.78
C MET A 37 -26.07 9.66 -19.33
N ALA A 38 -26.07 8.70 -18.41
CA ALA A 38 -25.79 8.95 -17.00
C ALA A 38 -24.34 9.42 -16.81
N VAL A 39 -24.19 10.54 -16.10
CA VAL A 39 -22.86 11.14 -15.82
C VAL A 39 -22.05 10.34 -14.81
N VAL A 40 -22.73 9.58 -13.94
CA VAL A 40 -22.10 8.62 -13.02
C VAL A 40 -22.44 7.20 -13.49
N PRO A 41 -21.45 6.30 -13.63
CA PRO A 41 -21.70 4.91 -13.98
C PRO A 41 -22.74 4.23 -13.07
N PRO A 42 -23.75 3.54 -13.63
CA PRO A 42 -24.71 2.80 -12.83
C PRO A 42 -24.06 1.58 -12.14
N ILE A 43 -24.64 1.17 -11.02
CA ILE A 43 -24.24 -0.05 -10.31
C ILE A 43 -24.96 -1.25 -10.93
N SER A 44 -24.24 -2.03 -11.74
CA SER A 44 -24.76 -3.21 -12.41
C SER A 44 -24.57 -4.47 -11.54
N LEU A 45 -25.56 -4.79 -10.71
CA LEU A 45 -25.55 -5.96 -9.83
C LEU A 45 -25.89 -7.29 -10.53
N SER A 46 -26.26 -7.27 -11.81
CA SER A 46 -26.63 -8.47 -12.54
C SER A 46 -25.49 -9.49 -12.56
N THR A 47 -25.81 -10.75 -12.29
CA THR A 47 -24.81 -11.84 -12.28
C THR A 47 -24.53 -12.39 -13.68
N THR A 48 -25.52 -12.33 -14.57
CA THR A 48 -25.44 -12.78 -15.97
C THR A 48 -26.10 -11.79 -16.91
N PHE A 49 -25.81 -11.89 -18.21
CA PHE A 49 -26.26 -10.95 -19.23
C PHE A 49 -26.84 -11.70 -20.43
N LYS A 50 -27.92 -11.16 -21.00
CA LYS A 50 -28.61 -11.76 -22.16
C LYS A 50 -27.67 -11.82 -23.37
N GLN A 51 -27.55 -13.00 -23.97
CA GLN A 51 -26.80 -13.22 -25.22
C GLN A 51 -27.72 -13.14 -26.45
N HIS A 52 -27.17 -12.85 -27.64
CA HIS A 52 -27.94 -12.84 -28.89
C HIS A 52 -28.25 -14.24 -29.44
N GLY A 53 -27.54 -15.26 -28.94
CA GLY A 53 -27.72 -16.66 -29.26
C GLY A 53 -26.53 -17.48 -28.73
N PRO A 54 -26.58 -18.83 -28.77
CA PRO A 54 -25.44 -19.66 -28.38
C PRO A 54 -24.18 -19.29 -29.19
N GLY A 55 -23.07 -19.00 -28.49
CA GLY A 55 -21.81 -18.56 -29.11
C GLY A 55 -21.84 -17.16 -29.74
N LYS A 56 -22.92 -16.38 -29.56
CA LYS A 56 -23.05 -15.01 -30.07
C LYS A 56 -23.01 -14.00 -28.92
N HIS A 57 -21.78 -13.63 -28.57
CA HIS A 57 -21.47 -12.77 -27.44
C HIS A 57 -22.05 -11.35 -27.58
N ALA A 58 -22.62 -10.83 -26.49
CA ALA A 58 -23.23 -9.49 -26.43
C ALA A 58 -22.47 -8.51 -25.50
N GLY A 59 -21.20 -8.79 -25.18
CA GLY A 59 -20.32 -7.90 -24.41
C GLY A 59 -19.95 -8.43 -23.03
N PHE A 60 -20.91 -8.64 -22.14
CA PHE A 60 -20.66 -9.35 -20.87
C PHE A 60 -21.38 -10.70 -20.88
N GLU A 61 -20.83 -11.69 -20.18
CA GLU A 61 -21.45 -13.03 -20.03
C GLU A 61 -21.83 -13.29 -18.58
N TYR A 62 -20.85 -13.17 -17.70
CA TYR A 62 -20.95 -13.51 -16.28
C TYR A 62 -20.10 -12.54 -15.45
N SER A 63 -20.71 -11.96 -14.41
CA SER A 63 -20.18 -10.81 -13.66
C SER A 63 -18.78 -11.04 -13.06
N ARG A 64 -18.47 -12.28 -12.65
CA ARG A 64 -17.14 -12.66 -12.16
C ARG A 64 -16.05 -12.41 -13.20
N SER A 65 -16.31 -12.76 -14.46
CA SER A 65 -15.38 -12.62 -15.59
C SER A 65 -15.21 -11.15 -15.99
N GLY A 66 -16.29 -10.37 -15.92
CA GLY A 66 -16.32 -8.95 -16.20
C GLY A 66 -17.71 -8.38 -15.93
N ASN A 67 -17.78 -7.14 -15.46
CA ASN A 67 -19.05 -6.43 -15.30
C ASN A 67 -18.87 -4.92 -15.53
N PRO A 68 -19.92 -4.20 -15.96
CA PRO A 68 -19.80 -2.80 -16.36
C PRO A 68 -19.14 -1.93 -15.28
N THR A 69 -19.62 -2.00 -14.05
CA THR A 69 -19.16 -1.14 -12.95
C THR A 69 -17.69 -1.40 -12.58
N ARG A 70 -17.26 -2.67 -12.51
CA ARG A 70 -15.86 -3.02 -12.23
C ARG A 70 -14.94 -2.64 -13.39
N ASN A 71 -15.37 -2.82 -14.63
CA ASN A 71 -14.57 -2.44 -15.79
C ASN A 71 -14.35 -0.91 -15.88
N CYS A 72 -15.32 -0.09 -15.42
CA CYS A 72 -15.11 1.35 -15.25
C CYS A 72 -14.00 1.65 -14.23
N LEU A 73 -14.07 1.03 -13.05
CA LEU A 73 -13.04 1.17 -12.00
C LEU A 73 -11.65 0.73 -12.50
N GLU A 74 -11.56 -0.43 -13.16
CA GLU A 74 -10.30 -0.96 -13.68
C GLU A 74 -9.69 -0.01 -14.73
N LYS A 75 -10.49 0.61 -15.61
CA LYS A 75 -9.99 1.62 -16.55
C LYS A 75 -9.48 2.87 -15.83
N ALA A 76 -10.24 3.38 -14.86
CA ALA A 76 -9.86 4.57 -14.09
C ALA A 76 -8.54 4.34 -13.37
N VAL A 77 -8.44 3.27 -12.58
CA VAL A 77 -7.21 2.93 -11.83
C VAL A 77 -6.04 2.66 -12.78
N ALA A 78 -6.25 1.98 -13.92
CA ALA A 78 -5.20 1.79 -14.91
C ALA A 78 -4.64 3.13 -15.42
N ALA A 79 -5.50 4.12 -15.68
CA ALA A 79 -5.03 5.45 -16.10
C ALA A 79 -4.28 6.18 -14.99
N LEU A 80 -4.75 6.07 -13.73
CA LEU A 80 -4.05 6.66 -12.58
C LEU A 80 -2.68 6.04 -12.35
N ASP A 81 -2.56 4.72 -12.58
CA ASP A 81 -1.30 3.98 -12.53
C ASP A 81 -0.50 4.05 -13.85
N GLY A 82 -0.99 4.75 -14.89
CA GLY A 82 -0.30 4.90 -16.18
C GLY A 82 -0.05 3.55 -16.83
N ALA A 83 -0.85 2.58 -16.41
CA ALA A 83 -0.83 1.21 -16.83
C ALA A 83 -1.75 1.05 -18.03
N LYS A 84 -1.48 0.03 -18.82
CA LYS A 84 -2.39 -0.38 -19.89
C LYS A 84 -3.64 -1.07 -19.34
N TYR A 85 -3.52 -1.74 -18.19
CA TYR A 85 -4.55 -2.60 -17.62
C TYR A 85 -4.49 -2.55 -16.09
N CYS A 86 -5.64 -2.75 -15.46
CA CYS A 86 -5.80 -3.00 -14.03
C CYS A 86 -6.81 -4.15 -13.86
N LEU A 87 -6.69 -4.91 -12.77
CA LEU A 87 -7.65 -5.94 -12.39
C LEU A 87 -8.11 -5.69 -10.95
N ALA A 88 -9.41 -5.53 -10.75
CA ALA A 88 -9.98 -5.39 -9.42
C ALA A 88 -10.33 -6.76 -8.83
N VAL A 89 -9.92 -6.98 -7.59
CA VAL A 89 -10.12 -8.23 -6.84
C VAL A 89 -10.76 -7.95 -5.49
N ALA A 90 -11.08 -9.00 -4.73
CA ALA A 90 -11.85 -8.91 -3.50
C ALA A 90 -11.13 -8.21 -2.33
N SER A 91 -9.80 -8.20 -2.31
CA SER A 91 -8.98 -7.53 -1.28
C SER A 91 -7.52 -7.42 -1.72
N GLY A 92 -6.70 -6.65 -1.00
CA GLY A 92 -5.25 -6.61 -1.22
C GLY A 92 -4.60 -7.99 -1.11
N LEU A 93 -4.96 -8.80 -0.10
CA LEU A 93 -4.45 -10.17 0.01
C LEU A 93 -4.95 -11.09 -1.11
N ALA A 94 -6.15 -10.87 -1.66
CA ALA A 94 -6.60 -11.58 -2.85
C ALA A 94 -5.77 -11.19 -4.09
N ALA A 95 -5.30 -9.94 -4.17
CA ALA A 95 -4.36 -9.50 -5.22
C ALA A 95 -3.02 -10.21 -5.06
N THR A 96 -2.44 -10.21 -3.85
CA THR A 96 -1.21 -10.95 -3.52
C THR A 96 -1.31 -12.42 -3.89
N LEU A 97 -2.42 -13.07 -3.53
CA LEU A 97 -2.67 -14.46 -3.86
C LEU A 97 -2.75 -14.67 -5.38
N THR A 98 -3.53 -13.84 -6.09
CA THR A 98 -3.73 -13.95 -7.54
C THR A 98 -2.43 -13.75 -8.31
N ILE A 99 -1.62 -12.75 -7.92
CA ILE A 99 -0.30 -12.49 -8.49
C ILE A 99 0.63 -13.67 -8.24
N THR A 100 0.61 -14.24 -7.05
CA THR A 100 1.46 -15.40 -6.71
C THR A 100 1.09 -16.65 -7.51
N HIS A 101 -0.19 -16.81 -7.90
CA HIS A 101 -0.65 -17.91 -8.77
C HIS A 101 -0.17 -17.80 -10.24
N LEU A 102 0.56 -16.75 -10.61
CA LEU A 102 1.32 -16.70 -11.86
C LEU A 102 2.53 -17.65 -11.83
N LEU A 103 2.98 -18.05 -10.64
CA LEU A 103 4.10 -18.94 -10.43
C LEU A 103 3.64 -20.41 -10.39
N LYS A 104 4.61 -21.32 -10.54
CA LYS A 104 4.40 -22.77 -10.39
C LYS A 104 5.32 -23.34 -9.30
N THR A 105 5.01 -24.55 -8.83
CA THR A 105 5.86 -25.30 -7.90
C THR A 105 7.33 -25.30 -8.35
N GLY A 106 8.23 -24.99 -7.42
CA GLY A 106 9.67 -24.85 -7.64
C GLY A 106 10.13 -23.43 -7.97
N ASP A 107 9.23 -22.55 -8.41
CA ASP A 107 9.56 -21.13 -8.62
C ASP A 107 9.82 -20.43 -7.28
N GLY A 108 10.76 -19.49 -7.30
CA GLY A 108 11.22 -18.75 -6.12
C GLY A 108 10.69 -17.32 -6.04
N ILE A 109 10.45 -16.85 -4.81
CA ILE A 109 10.04 -15.49 -4.47
C ILE A 109 11.08 -14.89 -3.52
N VAL A 110 11.59 -13.69 -3.83
CA VAL A 110 12.32 -12.85 -2.86
C VAL A 110 11.37 -11.75 -2.37
N CYS A 111 11.01 -11.78 -1.09
CA CYS A 111 10.14 -10.77 -0.47
C CYS A 111 10.97 -9.78 0.36
N MET A 112 10.58 -8.50 0.36
CA MET A 112 11.08 -7.52 1.33
C MET A 112 10.83 -8.02 2.76
N ASN A 113 11.81 -7.82 3.65
CA ASN A 113 11.77 -8.35 5.01
C ASN A 113 10.75 -7.64 5.92
N ASP A 114 10.51 -6.36 5.66
CA ASP A 114 9.48 -5.53 6.27
C ASP A 114 8.37 -5.28 5.26
N VAL A 115 7.23 -5.93 5.47
CA VAL A 115 6.03 -5.83 4.63
C VAL A 115 4.83 -5.98 5.54
N TYR A 116 3.66 -5.61 5.03
CA TYR A 116 2.40 -5.85 5.70
C TYR A 116 2.32 -7.27 6.31
N GLY A 117 1.94 -7.35 7.59
CA GLY A 117 1.89 -8.60 8.34
C GLY A 117 1.08 -9.72 7.67
N GLY A 118 0.02 -9.39 6.91
CA GLY A 118 -0.73 -10.35 6.13
C GLY A 118 0.05 -10.95 4.95
N THR A 119 0.84 -10.12 4.26
CA THR A 119 1.75 -10.54 3.18
C THR A 119 2.85 -11.45 3.72
N ASN A 120 3.49 -11.05 4.82
CA ASN A 120 4.48 -11.87 5.53
C ASN A 120 3.90 -13.24 5.93
N ARG A 121 2.70 -13.24 6.53
CA ARG A 121 2.00 -14.46 6.97
C ARG A 121 1.69 -15.38 5.80
N TYR A 122 1.17 -14.85 4.68
CA TYR A 122 0.87 -15.64 3.49
C TYR A 122 2.14 -16.31 2.94
N PHE A 123 3.19 -15.53 2.71
CA PHE A 123 4.43 -16.02 2.13
C PHE A 123 5.16 -17.04 3.03
N ARG A 124 5.15 -16.84 4.36
CA ARG A 124 5.82 -17.77 5.29
C ARG A 124 5.03 -19.04 5.57
N LYS A 125 3.70 -18.95 5.65
CA LYS A 125 2.88 -20.07 6.14
C LYS A 125 2.11 -20.82 5.06
N ILE A 126 1.90 -20.20 3.89
CA ILE A 126 1.01 -20.76 2.85
C ILE A 126 1.78 -20.97 1.54
N ALA A 127 2.54 -19.99 1.06
CA ALA A 127 3.24 -20.10 -0.22
C ALA A 127 4.23 -21.28 -0.27
N GLY A 128 4.93 -21.55 0.84
CA GLY A 128 5.82 -22.71 0.96
C GLY A 128 5.10 -24.06 0.88
N GLU A 129 3.89 -24.16 1.44
CA GLU A 129 3.07 -25.39 1.43
C GLU A 129 2.56 -25.75 0.03
N VAL A 130 2.45 -24.76 -0.87
CA VAL A 130 2.10 -24.96 -2.28
C VAL A 130 3.34 -25.10 -3.19
N GLY A 131 4.51 -25.27 -2.59
CA GLY A 131 5.75 -25.61 -3.28
C GLY A 131 6.52 -24.44 -3.88
N LEU A 132 6.30 -23.21 -3.38
CA LEU A 132 7.09 -22.04 -3.75
C LEU A 132 8.29 -21.87 -2.82
N ASP A 133 9.46 -21.53 -3.37
CA ASP A 133 10.69 -21.26 -2.60
C ASP A 133 10.75 -19.79 -2.20
N VAL A 134 10.29 -19.46 -1.00
CA VAL A 134 10.24 -18.08 -0.53
C VAL A 134 11.44 -17.75 0.35
N SER A 135 12.15 -16.67 0.02
CA SER A 135 13.16 -16.03 0.86
C SER A 135 12.77 -14.59 1.19
N PHE A 136 13.34 -14.07 2.27
CA PHE A 136 13.18 -12.68 2.69
C PHE A 136 14.53 -11.97 2.67
N ALA A 137 14.58 -10.75 2.16
CA ALA A 137 15.79 -9.92 2.09
C ALA A 137 15.47 -8.47 2.46
N ASP A 138 16.48 -7.73 2.93
CA ASP A 138 16.34 -6.27 3.07
C ASP A 138 16.58 -5.61 1.70
N CYS A 139 15.50 -5.30 1.00
CA CYS A 139 15.54 -4.72 -0.34
C CYS A 139 15.88 -3.22 -0.32
N THR A 140 16.06 -2.57 0.84
CA THR A 140 16.65 -1.22 0.86
C THR A 140 18.13 -1.23 0.48
N THR A 141 18.77 -2.40 0.53
CA THR A 141 20.18 -2.60 0.18
C THR A 141 20.26 -3.50 -1.06
N LEU A 142 20.63 -2.91 -2.19
CA LEU A 142 20.67 -3.57 -3.49
C LEU A 142 21.58 -4.81 -3.51
N GLU A 143 22.67 -4.81 -2.75
CA GLU A 143 23.60 -5.93 -2.61
C GLU A 143 22.95 -7.12 -1.89
N LEU A 144 22.10 -6.87 -0.89
CA LEU A 144 21.37 -7.91 -0.19
C LEU A 144 20.27 -8.52 -1.06
N LEU A 145 19.57 -7.68 -1.85
CA LEU A 145 18.65 -8.18 -2.87
C LEU A 145 19.39 -9.06 -3.88
N LYS A 146 20.51 -8.58 -4.45
CA LYS A 146 21.31 -9.32 -5.44
C LYS A 146 21.79 -10.66 -4.88
N ALA A 147 22.24 -10.71 -3.63
CA ALA A 147 22.67 -11.93 -2.97
C ALA A 147 21.52 -12.92 -2.68
N ALA A 148 20.28 -12.44 -2.57
CA ALA A 148 19.10 -13.27 -2.33
C ALA A 148 18.50 -13.88 -3.60
N LEU A 149 18.86 -13.38 -4.78
CA LEU A 149 18.41 -13.93 -6.07
C LEU A 149 18.98 -15.32 -6.31
N LYS A 150 18.12 -16.24 -6.72
CA LYS A 150 18.45 -17.64 -7.04
C LYS A 150 18.14 -17.94 -8.52
N PRO A 151 18.65 -19.04 -9.09
CA PRO A 151 18.30 -19.43 -10.46
C PRO A 151 16.80 -19.66 -10.69
N ASN A 152 16.07 -20.09 -9.65
CA ASN A 152 14.62 -20.30 -9.69
C ASN A 152 13.81 -19.06 -9.34
N THR A 153 14.42 -17.90 -9.01
CA THR A 153 13.66 -16.68 -8.69
C THR A 153 12.84 -16.23 -9.90
N LYS A 154 11.52 -16.14 -9.71
CA LYS A 154 10.54 -15.67 -10.72
C LYS A 154 9.71 -14.48 -10.27
N MET A 155 9.79 -14.12 -8.99
CA MET A 155 9.16 -12.92 -8.46
C MET A 155 10.01 -12.26 -7.39
N VAL A 156 10.04 -10.93 -7.39
CA VAL A 156 10.51 -10.10 -6.29
C VAL A 156 9.36 -9.23 -5.83
N TRP A 157 9.04 -9.30 -4.53
CA TRP A 157 7.93 -8.57 -3.91
C TRP A 157 8.49 -7.51 -2.95
N ILE A 158 8.27 -6.24 -3.27
CA ILE A 158 8.68 -5.11 -2.43
C ILE A 158 7.47 -4.26 -2.03
N GLU A 159 7.58 -3.57 -0.91
CA GLU A 159 6.62 -2.58 -0.41
C GLU A 159 7.44 -1.33 -0.09
N THR A 160 6.96 -0.14 -0.48
CA THR A 160 7.71 1.10 -0.23
C THR A 160 6.81 2.34 -0.23
N PRO A 161 6.78 3.11 0.87
CA PRO A 161 7.39 2.80 2.17
C PRO A 161 6.79 1.54 2.82
N THR A 162 7.58 0.81 3.61
CA THR A 162 7.14 -0.44 4.24
C THR A 162 6.20 -0.20 5.42
N ASN A 163 5.19 -1.06 5.59
CA ASN A 163 4.38 -1.13 6.80
C ASN A 163 5.02 -2.06 7.84
N PRO A 164 5.29 -1.61 9.09
CA PRO A 164 4.99 -0.29 9.64
C PRO A 164 6.19 0.65 9.70
N THR A 165 7.41 0.19 9.39
CA THR A 165 8.63 0.94 9.76
C THR A 165 9.07 2.02 8.76
N MET A 166 8.32 2.18 7.67
CA MET A 166 8.49 3.22 6.66
C MET A 166 9.86 3.16 5.97
N LYS A 167 10.45 1.97 5.81
CA LYS A 167 11.66 1.80 4.99
C LYS A 167 11.32 2.12 3.54
N VAL A 168 12.22 2.82 2.86
CA VAL A 168 12.07 3.19 1.45
C VAL A 168 13.00 2.34 0.60
N VAL A 169 12.46 1.77 -0.47
CA VAL A 169 13.19 0.91 -1.42
C VAL A 169 13.42 1.67 -2.73
N ASP A 170 14.65 1.64 -3.25
CA ASP A 170 14.93 2.11 -4.61
C ASP A 170 14.36 1.12 -5.62
N ILE A 171 13.17 1.43 -6.13
CA ILE A 171 12.44 0.55 -7.04
C ILE A 171 13.16 0.39 -8.38
N GLN A 172 13.74 1.47 -8.93
CA GLN A 172 14.43 1.42 -10.21
C GLN A 172 15.69 0.56 -10.08
N GLY A 173 16.50 0.77 -9.03
CA GLY A 173 17.67 -0.06 -8.73
C GLY A 173 17.32 -1.53 -8.51
N CYS A 174 16.23 -1.81 -7.78
CA CYS A 174 15.74 -3.18 -7.59
C CYS A 174 15.33 -3.81 -8.93
N ALA A 175 14.54 -3.10 -9.73
CA ALA A 175 14.08 -3.59 -11.02
C ALA A 175 15.23 -3.87 -11.99
N ASP A 176 16.25 -3.01 -12.02
CA ASP A 176 17.43 -3.19 -12.87
C ASP A 176 18.22 -4.44 -12.46
N ILE A 177 18.50 -4.62 -11.18
CA ILE A 177 19.20 -5.82 -10.67
C ILE A 177 18.43 -7.10 -10.94
N VAL A 178 17.11 -7.07 -10.74
CA VAL A 178 16.24 -8.23 -10.95
C VAL A 178 16.20 -8.62 -12.44
N HIS A 179 16.05 -7.64 -13.33
CA HIS A 179 16.00 -7.91 -14.76
C HIS A 179 17.38 -8.19 -15.38
N GLU A 180 18.48 -7.71 -14.79
CA GLU A 180 19.86 -8.12 -15.12
C GLU A 180 20.06 -9.61 -14.82
N HIS A 181 19.59 -10.08 -13.66
CA HIS A 181 19.67 -11.48 -13.26
C HIS A 181 18.78 -12.39 -14.12
N ASN A 182 17.52 -11.98 -14.32
CA ASN A 182 16.58 -12.67 -15.21
C ASN A 182 15.45 -11.71 -15.63
N LYS A 183 15.46 -11.31 -16.90
CA LYS A 183 14.48 -10.41 -17.52
C LYS A 183 13.01 -10.85 -17.41
N ASP A 184 12.77 -12.14 -17.18
CA ASP A 184 11.41 -12.70 -17.06
C ASP A 184 10.93 -12.75 -15.59
N THR A 185 11.72 -12.25 -14.65
CA THR A 185 11.33 -12.13 -13.23
C THR A 185 10.37 -10.98 -13.05
N ILE A 186 9.24 -11.22 -12.38
CA ILE A 186 8.24 -10.20 -12.08
C ILE A 186 8.70 -9.38 -10.88
N VAL A 187 8.71 -8.05 -10.99
CA VAL A 187 8.89 -7.14 -9.85
C VAL A 187 7.53 -6.58 -9.46
N VAL A 188 7.10 -6.87 -8.23
CA VAL A 188 5.85 -6.39 -7.65
C VAL A 188 6.18 -5.30 -6.64
N VAL A 189 5.52 -4.15 -6.77
CA VAL A 189 5.56 -3.06 -5.79
C VAL A 189 4.18 -2.93 -5.18
N ASP A 190 4.07 -3.21 -3.89
CA ASP A 190 2.89 -2.82 -3.11
C ASP A 190 2.95 -1.31 -2.87
N ASN A 191 2.08 -0.58 -3.58
CA ASN A 191 2.02 0.88 -3.60
C ASN A 191 0.97 1.47 -2.64
N THR A 192 0.45 0.65 -1.70
CA THR A 192 -0.69 1.02 -0.84
C THR A 192 -0.46 2.33 -0.08
N PHE A 193 0.74 2.55 0.48
CA PHE A 193 1.00 3.74 1.29
C PHE A 193 1.06 5.02 0.45
N MET A 194 1.63 4.98 -0.75
CA MET A 194 1.81 6.20 -1.55
C MET A 194 0.57 6.57 -2.36
N SER A 195 -0.23 5.57 -2.77
CA SER A 195 -1.19 5.68 -3.87
C SER A 195 -0.53 6.05 -5.22
N ALA A 196 -1.29 5.92 -6.30
CA ALA A 196 -0.86 6.37 -7.61
C ALA A 196 -0.69 7.92 -7.70
N TYR A 197 -1.24 8.69 -6.75
CA TYR A 197 -1.08 10.15 -6.75
C TYR A 197 0.36 10.56 -6.47
N PHE A 198 1.00 9.91 -5.49
CA PHE A 198 2.35 10.25 -5.09
C PHE A 198 3.43 9.42 -5.78
N GLN A 199 3.16 8.20 -6.23
CA GLN A 199 4.17 7.30 -6.81
C GLN A 199 3.60 6.55 -8.03
N HIS A 200 4.12 6.85 -9.23
CA HIS A 200 3.50 6.42 -10.50
C HIS A 200 4.46 6.30 -11.74
N GLU A 201 3.96 5.75 -12.87
CA GLU A 201 4.51 5.21 -14.14
C GLU A 201 5.56 4.08 -14.01
N LEU A 202 5.15 2.98 -13.35
CA LEU A 202 5.97 1.81 -12.97
C LEU A 202 6.97 2.08 -11.84
N THR A 203 6.76 3.15 -11.09
CA THR A 203 7.43 3.38 -9.80
C THR A 203 8.95 3.62 -9.96
N LYS A 204 9.37 4.17 -11.10
CA LYS A 204 10.78 4.34 -11.47
C LYS A 204 11.40 5.68 -11.07
N ARG A 205 10.56 6.65 -10.72
CA ARG A 205 10.93 7.95 -10.17
C ARG A 205 9.96 8.18 -9.03
N GLN A 206 10.45 8.06 -7.80
CA GLN A 206 9.65 7.37 -6.79
C GLN A 206 8.54 8.21 -6.13
N CYS A 207 8.69 9.52 -5.86
CA CYS A 207 7.61 10.27 -5.19
C CYS A 207 7.41 11.74 -5.63
N THR A 208 6.16 12.21 -5.74
CA THR A 208 5.75 13.63 -5.87
C THR A 208 5.34 14.26 -4.53
N GLY A 209 5.25 13.46 -3.47
CA GLY A 209 4.91 13.88 -2.11
C GLY A 209 5.09 12.73 -1.10
N CYS A 210 4.55 12.90 0.10
CA CYS A 210 4.54 11.87 1.15
C CYS A 210 3.10 11.57 1.59
N PRO A 211 2.80 10.33 2.01
CA PRO A 211 1.49 9.99 2.53
C PRO A 211 1.31 10.44 3.98
N GLY A 212 0.07 10.43 4.47
CA GLY A 212 -0.27 10.71 5.88
C GLY A 212 0.14 9.62 6.87
N MET A 213 1.02 8.70 6.49
CA MET A 213 1.50 7.62 7.34
C MET A 213 2.73 8.10 8.13
N ILE A 214 2.63 8.07 9.46
CA ILE A 214 3.71 8.50 10.35
C ILE A 214 4.03 7.37 11.33
N THR A 215 5.31 7.06 11.47
CA THR A 215 5.79 6.07 12.43
C THR A 215 6.79 6.71 13.37
N PHE A 216 6.63 6.51 14.68
CA PHE A 216 7.54 7.03 15.68
C PHE A 216 7.72 6.06 16.85
N TYR A 217 8.79 6.27 17.62
CA TYR A 217 9.04 5.56 18.86
C TYR A 217 8.76 6.49 20.03
N ILE A 218 7.77 6.15 20.85
CA ILE A 218 7.54 6.86 22.10
C ILE A 218 8.67 6.56 23.08
N LYS A 219 9.07 7.54 23.91
CA LYS A 219 10.01 7.29 25.00
C LYS A 219 9.39 6.33 26.02
N GLY A 220 10.21 5.70 26.86
CA GLY A 220 9.73 4.81 27.92
C GLY A 220 9.55 3.37 27.46
N ASN A 221 8.35 2.81 27.68
CA ASN A 221 8.05 1.39 27.51
C ASN A 221 6.60 1.16 27.03
N LEU A 222 6.16 -0.11 26.99
CA LEU A 222 4.81 -0.50 26.56
C LEU A 222 3.68 0.21 27.32
N GLU A 223 3.85 0.47 28.62
CA GLU A 223 2.85 1.15 29.43
C GLU A 223 2.66 2.61 28.98
N HIS A 224 3.75 3.28 28.60
CA HIS A 224 3.69 4.64 28.06
C HIS A 224 3.02 4.66 26.69
N ALA A 225 3.37 3.72 25.80
CA ALA A 225 2.72 3.58 24.49
C ALA A 225 1.22 3.29 24.63
N SER A 226 0.85 2.39 25.55
CA SER A 226 -0.54 2.06 25.84
C SER A 226 -1.31 3.25 26.43
N THR A 227 -0.69 3.99 27.34
CA THR A 227 -1.29 5.20 27.95
C THR A 227 -1.48 6.28 26.90
N PHE A 228 -0.49 6.53 26.04
CA PHE A 228 -0.61 7.46 24.93
C PHE A 228 -1.80 7.09 24.02
N LEU A 229 -1.83 5.86 23.52
CA LEU A 229 -2.86 5.40 22.59
C LEU A 229 -4.27 5.44 23.19
N SER A 230 -4.42 5.07 24.47
CA SER A 230 -5.70 5.11 25.17
C SER A 230 -6.13 6.52 25.61
N SER A 231 -5.22 7.49 25.58
CA SER A 231 -5.52 8.88 25.93
C SER A 231 -5.92 9.74 24.72
N LEU A 232 -5.72 9.26 23.49
CA LEU A 232 -6.18 9.92 22.27
C LEU A 232 -7.71 10.09 22.28
N LYS A 233 -8.17 11.24 21.80
CA LYS A 233 -9.59 11.64 21.79
C LYS A 233 -10.12 11.90 20.39
N LEU A 234 -9.23 12.24 19.46
CA LEU A 234 -9.52 12.43 18.05
C LEU A 234 -9.07 11.19 17.27
N PHE A 235 -7.82 10.77 17.43
CA PHE A 235 -7.32 9.55 16.81
C PHE A 235 -8.07 8.33 17.36
N ALA A 236 -8.64 7.52 16.47
CA ALA A 236 -9.23 6.25 16.86
C ALA A 236 -8.17 5.13 16.90
N LEU A 237 -8.20 4.31 17.95
CA LEU A 237 -7.34 3.13 18.06
C LEU A 237 -7.86 2.00 17.15
N ALA A 238 -7.25 1.80 15.98
CA ALA A 238 -7.68 0.82 14.98
C ALA A 238 -6.53 0.36 14.06
N GLU A 239 -6.65 -0.85 13.47
CA GLU A 239 -5.60 -1.49 12.67
C GLU A 239 -5.41 -0.92 11.25
N SER A 240 -6.47 -0.33 10.66
CA SER A 240 -6.47 0.13 9.26
C SER A 240 -5.73 1.48 9.08
N LEU A 241 -5.77 2.03 7.85
CA LEU A 241 -5.12 3.28 7.47
C LEU A 241 -5.70 3.86 6.17
N GLY A 242 -5.37 5.12 5.86
CA GLY A 242 -5.69 5.79 4.59
C GLY A 242 -7.13 6.27 4.44
N GLY A 243 -7.91 6.24 5.53
CA GLY A 243 -9.25 6.84 5.59
C GLY A 243 -9.21 8.36 5.69
N TYR A 244 -10.38 8.98 5.79
CA TYR A 244 -10.48 10.42 6.07
C TYR A 244 -10.30 10.71 7.56
N GLU A 245 -10.46 9.70 8.41
CA GLU A 245 -10.30 9.74 9.85
C GLU A 245 -8.86 9.40 10.29
N SER A 246 -8.41 10.07 11.35
CA SER A 246 -7.13 9.82 11.98
C SER A 246 -7.16 8.52 12.82
N LEU A 247 -6.25 7.59 12.53
CA LEU A 247 -6.10 6.31 13.23
C LEU A 247 -4.72 6.18 13.87
N ALA A 248 -4.66 5.55 15.03
CA ALA A 248 -3.41 5.22 15.71
C ALA A 248 -3.39 3.73 16.04
N GLU A 249 -2.22 3.10 16.00
CA GLU A 249 -2.07 1.72 16.44
C GLU A 249 -0.71 1.44 17.09
N HIS A 250 -0.68 0.30 17.80
CA HIS A 250 0.54 -0.33 18.29
C HIS A 250 0.90 -1.55 17.43
N PRO A 251 1.78 -1.43 16.42
CA PRO A 251 1.99 -2.51 15.44
C PRO A 251 2.38 -3.84 16.08
N ALA A 252 3.20 -3.82 17.14
CA ALA A 252 3.70 -5.03 17.77
C ALA A 252 2.59 -5.95 18.32
N ILE A 253 1.50 -5.41 18.86
CA ILE A 253 0.43 -6.18 19.51
C ILE A 253 -0.90 -6.16 18.76
N MET A 254 -0.97 -5.42 17.63
CA MET A 254 -2.13 -5.32 16.74
C MET A 254 -1.78 -5.93 15.37
N THR A 255 -1.60 -5.13 14.32
CA THR A 255 -1.42 -5.59 12.92
C THR A 255 -0.27 -6.59 12.70
N HIS A 256 0.84 -6.44 13.43
CA HIS A 256 2.02 -7.28 13.26
C HIS A 256 2.14 -8.37 14.33
N ALA A 257 1.09 -8.60 15.12
CA ALA A 257 1.05 -9.71 16.08
C ALA A 257 1.27 -11.09 15.43
N SER A 258 0.98 -11.23 14.13
CA SER A 258 1.25 -12.48 13.40
C SER A 258 2.72 -12.71 13.00
N VAL A 259 3.58 -11.68 13.12
CA VAL A 259 5.03 -11.78 12.92
C VAL A 259 5.70 -12.19 14.24
N CYS A 260 6.57 -13.19 14.22
CA CYS A 260 7.18 -13.69 15.45
C CYS A 260 8.06 -12.61 16.12
N GLU A 261 8.14 -12.66 17.46
CA GLU A 261 8.79 -11.61 18.26
C GLU A 261 10.26 -11.37 17.87
N ASN A 262 11.01 -12.44 17.59
CA ASN A 262 12.41 -12.31 17.17
C ASN A 262 12.56 -11.56 15.84
N GLU A 263 11.63 -11.77 14.89
CA GLU A 263 11.65 -11.04 13.62
C GLU A 263 11.16 -9.60 13.82
N ARG A 264 10.09 -9.39 14.62
CA ARG A 264 9.66 -8.04 15.00
C ARG A 264 10.81 -7.21 15.57
N LYS A 265 11.59 -7.76 16.51
CA LYS A 265 12.78 -7.10 17.09
C LYS A 265 13.83 -6.75 16.04
N LYS A 266 14.12 -7.64 15.09
CA LYS A 266 15.08 -7.37 13.99
C LYS A 266 14.58 -6.27 13.05
N LEU A 267 13.27 -6.17 12.85
CA LEU A 267 12.65 -5.15 12.00
C LEU A 267 12.50 -3.80 12.73
N GLY A 268 12.73 -3.73 14.05
CA GLY A 268 12.50 -2.53 14.84
C GLY A 268 11.05 -2.39 15.34
N ILE A 269 10.21 -3.42 15.18
CA ILE A 269 8.84 -3.43 15.70
C ILE A 269 8.89 -3.72 17.22
N SER A 270 9.13 -2.67 18.00
CA SER A 270 9.27 -2.71 19.46
C SER A 270 7.97 -2.40 20.20
N ASP A 271 8.00 -2.56 21.52
CA ASP A 271 6.94 -2.17 22.47
C ASP A 271 6.73 -0.65 22.59
N THR A 272 7.53 0.14 21.87
CA THR A 272 7.42 1.61 21.84
C THR A 272 7.11 2.15 20.45
N LEU A 273 6.98 1.26 19.45
CA LEU A 273 6.63 1.65 18.11
C LEU A 273 5.13 2.02 18.06
N VAL A 274 4.84 3.21 17.55
CA VAL A 274 3.50 3.70 17.26
C VAL A 274 3.42 4.04 15.79
N ARG A 275 2.31 3.65 15.14
CA ARG A 275 1.97 4.08 13.78
C ARG A 275 0.72 4.94 13.82
N LEU A 276 0.76 6.07 13.16
CA LEU A 276 -0.36 6.96 12.89
C LEU A 276 -0.70 6.91 11.41
N SER A 277 -2.00 6.88 11.11
CA SER A 277 -2.59 7.23 9.83
C SER A 277 -3.28 8.56 10.06
N VAL A 278 -2.66 9.66 9.65
CA VAL A 278 -3.22 11.01 9.81
C VAL A 278 -4.33 11.21 8.77
N GLY A 279 -5.51 11.59 9.23
CA GLY A 279 -6.69 11.84 8.42
C GLY A 279 -6.74 13.24 7.82
N LEU A 280 -7.95 13.74 7.59
CA LEU A 280 -8.24 15.03 6.96
C LEU A 280 -8.87 16.04 7.94
N GLU A 281 -8.76 15.78 9.25
CA GLU A 281 -9.20 16.74 10.28
C GLU A 281 -8.34 18.01 10.30
N ASP A 282 -8.79 19.03 11.03
CA ASP A 282 -8.04 20.27 11.21
C ASP A 282 -6.68 19.99 11.89
N GLU A 283 -5.60 20.54 11.32
CA GLU A 283 -4.21 20.31 11.77
C GLU A 283 -4.03 20.64 13.26
N GLU A 284 -4.65 21.72 13.72
CA GLU A 284 -4.56 22.19 15.11
C GLU A 284 -5.18 21.18 16.09
N ASP A 285 -6.29 20.54 15.71
CA ASP A 285 -6.98 19.54 16.54
C ASP A 285 -6.17 18.23 16.62
N ILE A 286 -5.56 17.83 15.50
CA ILE A 286 -4.63 16.69 15.43
C ILE A 286 -3.46 16.91 16.39
N ILE A 287 -2.80 18.07 16.30
CA ILE A 287 -1.66 18.40 17.15
C ILE A 287 -2.08 18.46 18.62
N ALA A 288 -3.21 19.12 18.94
CA ALA A 288 -3.70 19.22 20.30
C ALA A 288 -4.03 17.85 20.92
N ASP A 289 -4.58 16.91 20.14
CA ASP A 289 -4.85 15.55 20.60
C ASP A 289 -3.56 14.76 20.88
N LEU A 290 -2.55 14.90 20.01
CA LEU A 290 -1.24 14.28 20.22
C LEU A 290 -0.53 14.84 21.44
N GLU A 291 -0.52 16.17 21.63
CA GLU A 291 0.12 16.84 22.77
C GLU A 291 -0.51 16.44 24.12
N GLN A 292 -1.85 16.40 24.19
CA GLN A 292 -2.53 16.01 25.42
C GLN A 292 -2.34 14.53 25.73
N ALA A 293 -2.33 13.65 24.71
CA ALA A 293 -2.07 12.22 24.89
C ALA A 293 -0.62 11.95 25.32
N LEU A 294 0.36 12.67 24.75
CA LEU A 294 1.76 12.60 25.18
C LEU A 294 1.93 13.09 26.63
N SER A 295 1.23 14.17 27.00
CA SER A 295 1.20 14.67 28.38
C SER A 295 0.65 13.65 29.36
N ALA A 296 -0.39 12.91 28.97
CA ALA A 296 -0.98 11.86 29.79
C ALA A 296 -0.02 10.66 29.97
N ALA A 297 0.71 10.27 28.92
CA ALA A 297 1.69 9.19 28.98
C ALA A 297 2.91 9.54 29.85
N ALA A 298 3.39 10.79 29.78
CA ALA A 298 4.43 11.29 30.68
C ALA A 298 4.44 12.83 30.73
N PRO A 299 3.94 13.45 31.81
CA PRO A 299 3.89 14.91 31.94
C PRO A 299 5.26 15.61 31.92
N SER A 300 6.35 14.86 32.12
CA SER A 300 7.71 15.38 32.12
C SER A 300 8.29 15.61 30.73
N TRP A 301 7.70 15.07 29.66
CA TRP A 301 8.28 15.15 28.31
C TRP A 301 8.00 16.47 27.57
N LEU A 302 6.97 17.21 27.98
CA LEU A 302 6.56 18.47 27.34
C LEU A 302 6.99 19.72 28.12
N ARG A 303 7.80 19.55 29.17
CA ARG A 303 8.42 20.67 29.90
C ARG A 303 9.72 21.06 29.19
N TYR A 304 9.62 22.04 28.29
CA TYR A 304 10.77 22.77 27.76
C TYR A 304 11.09 23.98 28.64
#